data_AF-A0A7W7R2N3-F1
#
_entry.id   AF-A0A7W7R2N3-F1
#
_cell.length_a   1.000
_cell.length_b   1.000
_cell.length_c   1.000
_cell.angle_alpha   90.00
_cell.angle_beta   90.00
_cell.angle_gamma   90.00
#
_symmetry.space_group_name_H-M   'P 1'
#
loop_
_entity.id
_entity.type
_entity.pdbx_description
1 polymer ?
#
loop_
_entity_poly.entity_id
_entity_poly.type
_entity_poly.pdbx_seq_one_letter_code
_entity_poly.pdbx_strand_id
1 'polypeptide(L)'
;MADTRLRSLFSEAELAQLAAHRVPFAVGDERDAAELAGAWAAQVARIDADRALPPFDRTAWNAYDLAGALFLRDHLATALAKLPSDLRERLEQAIVQEVDDHYRSFTVVDDGRRMEQIAQLELVGRGWWWFRVPANGPIADDLLRHEICAFWHLSIRQAR
;
A
#
# COMPACT_ATOMS: atom_id res chain seq x y z
N MET A 1 0.83 -13.36 12.24
CA MET A 1 1.67 -14.55 11.99
C MET A 1 2.82 -14.31 11.01
N ALA A 2 2.71 -13.40 10.02
CA ALA A 2 3.81 -13.08 9.11
C ALA A 2 5.02 -12.42 9.81
N ASP A 3 4.78 -11.50 10.74
CA ASP A 3 5.81 -10.76 11.49
C ASP A 3 6.81 -11.68 12.23
N THR A 4 6.34 -12.71 12.93
CA THR A 4 7.20 -13.64 13.67
C THR A 4 8.13 -14.45 12.75
N ARG A 5 7.69 -14.80 11.54
CA ARG A 5 8.53 -15.52 10.56
C ARG A 5 9.57 -14.60 9.95
N LEU A 6 9.20 -13.38 9.58
CA LEU A 6 10.13 -12.40 9.03
C LEU A 6 11.26 -12.10 10.03
N ARG A 7 10.91 -11.84 11.30
CA ARG A 7 11.89 -11.55 12.36
C ARG A 7 12.88 -12.68 12.60
N SER A 8 12.49 -13.94 12.35
CA SER A 8 13.40 -15.09 12.49
C SER A 8 14.54 -15.12 11.47
N LEU A 9 14.48 -14.31 10.41
CA LEU A 9 15.51 -14.19 9.38
C LEU A 9 16.66 -13.25 9.75
N PHE A 10 16.54 -12.55 10.89
CA PHE A 10 17.49 -11.56 11.35
C PHE A 10 18.12 -11.99 12.67
N SER A 11 19.40 -11.68 12.83
CA SER A 11 20.12 -11.82 14.10
C SER A 11 19.60 -10.82 15.16
N GLU A 12 19.88 -11.08 16.43
CA GLU A 12 19.52 -10.16 17.52
C GLU A 12 20.08 -8.75 17.33
N ALA A 13 21.30 -8.63 16.80
CA ALA A 13 21.93 -7.34 16.51
C ALA A 13 21.19 -6.58 15.39
N GLU A 14 20.80 -7.27 14.31
CA GLU A 14 20.00 -6.68 13.22
C GLU A 14 18.60 -6.29 13.71
N LEU A 15 17.97 -7.11 14.55
CA LEU A 15 16.68 -6.79 15.18
C LEU A 15 16.77 -5.56 16.09
N ALA A 16 17.86 -5.42 16.86
CA ALA A 16 18.12 -4.23 17.66
C ALA A 16 18.32 -2.98 16.78
N GLN A 17 19.00 -3.13 15.64
CA GLN A 17 19.14 -2.04 14.67
C GLN A 17 17.81 -1.64 14.03
N LEU A 18 16.95 -2.60 13.64
CA LEU A 18 15.60 -2.31 13.15
C LEU A 18 14.81 -1.53 14.20
N ALA A 19 14.84 -1.97 15.45
CA ALA A 19 14.15 -1.32 16.56
C ALA A 19 14.69 0.09 16.87
N ALA A 20 15.95 0.39 16.54
CA ALA A 20 16.53 1.72 16.68
C ALA A 20 16.09 2.70 15.59
N HIS A 21 15.55 2.22 14.46
CA HIS A 21 15.15 3.03 13.30
C HIS A 21 13.64 3.03 13.08
N ARG A 22 12.87 3.12 14.16
CA ARG A 22 11.41 3.26 14.07
C ARG A 22 11.03 4.59 13.41
N VAL A 23 9.90 4.58 12.70
CA VAL A 23 9.32 5.77 12.10
C VAL A 23 7.91 6.02 12.67
N PRO A 24 7.50 7.29 12.81
CA PRO A 24 6.11 7.61 13.14
C PRO A 24 5.16 6.99 12.11
N PHE A 25 4.12 6.33 12.61
CA PHE A 25 3.09 5.70 11.78
C PHE A 25 1.70 6.29 12.07
N ALA A 26 1.35 6.44 13.35
CA ALA A 26 0.14 7.12 13.78
C ALA A 26 0.41 7.95 15.04
N VAL A 27 -0.58 8.71 15.51
CA VAL A 27 -0.44 9.50 16.75
C VAL A 27 -0.14 8.57 17.92
N GLY A 28 1.08 8.65 18.44
CA GLY A 28 1.55 7.79 19.54
C GLY A 28 1.93 6.36 19.12
N ASP A 29 2.01 6.07 17.81
CA ASP A 29 2.47 4.76 17.30
C ASP A 29 3.69 4.95 16.38
N GLU A 30 4.72 4.16 16.64
CA GLU A 30 5.93 4.09 15.83
C GLU A 30 6.17 2.66 15.41
N ARG A 31 6.63 2.45 14.18
CA ARG A 31 6.87 1.11 13.60
C ARG A 31 8.28 1.00 13.05
N ASP A 32 8.90 -0.15 13.22
CA ASP A 32 10.13 -0.47 12.51
C ASP A 32 9.85 -0.98 11.08
N ALA A 33 10.89 -1.06 10.25
CA ALA A 33 10.76 -1.46 8.85
C ALA A 33 10.26 -2.91 8.69
N ALA A 34 10.56 -3.82 9.62
CA ALA A 34 10.11 -5.21 9.53
C ALA A 34 8.62 -5.32 9.85
N GLU A 35 8.12 -4.58 10.85
CA GLU A 35 6.69 -4.48 11.13
C GLU A 35 5.92 -3.93 9.93
N LEU A 36 6.43 -2.87 9.30
CA LEU A 36 5.82 -2.25 8.13
C LEU A 36 5.86 -3.18 6.90
N ALA A 37 6.94 -3.93 6.70
CA ALA A 37 7.06 -4.90 5.63
C ALA A 37 6.07 -6.08 5.80
N GLY A 38 5.95 -6.60 7.02
CA GLY A 38 4.96 -7.63 7.34
C GLY A 38 3.52 -7.14 7.18
N ALA A 39 3.24 -5.88 7.56
CA ALA A 39 1.95 -5.27 7.35
C ALA A 39 1.66 -5.08 5.85
N TRP A 40 2.62 -4.60 5.06
CA TRP A 40 2.48 -4.46 3.60
C TRP A 40 2.16 -5.80 2.94
N ALA A 41 2.88 -6.87 3.30
CA ALA A 41 2.59 -8.22 2.84
C ALA A 41 1.14 -8.65 3.14
N ALA A 42 0.66 -8.37 4.36
CA ALA A 42 -0.71 -8.71 4.75
C ALA A 42 -1.76 -7.92 3.95
N GLN A 43 -1.50 -6.64 3.67
CA GLN A 43 -2.41 -5.81 2.88
C GLN A 43 -2.43 -6.23 1.42
N VAL A 44 -1.28 -6.51 0.79
CA VAL A 44 -1.22 -7.01 -0.59
C VAL A 44 -1.97 -8.34 -0.73
N ALA A 45 -1.75 -9.27 0.20
CA ALA A 45 -2.46 -10.54 0.22
C ALA A 45 -3.98 -10.36 0.39
N ARG A 46 -4.41 -9.40 1.23
CA ARG A 46 -5.82 -9.06 1.41
C ARG A 46 -6.42 -8.47 0.14
N ILE A 47 -5.74 -7.52 -0.49
CA ILE A 47 -6.19 -6.90 -1.75
C ILE A 47 -6.36 -7.97 -2.83
N ASP A 48 -5.39 -8.88 -2.97
CA ASP A 48 -5.47 -9.95 -3.98
C ASP A 48 -6.63 -10.92 -3.70
N ALA A 49 -6.82 -11.33 -2.44
CA ALA A 49 -7.90 -12.21 -2.03
C ALA A 49 -9.28 -11.58 -2.30
N ASP A 50 -9.45 -10.29 -2.00
CA ASP A 50 -10.72 -9.59 -2.14
C ASP A 50 -11.14 -9.44 -3.61
N ARG A 51 -10.23 -9.61 -4.58
CA ARG A 51 -10.55 -9.58 -6.02
C ARG A 51 -11.57 -10.64 -6.43
N ALA A 52 -11.64 -11.74 -5.69
CA ALA A 52 -12.60 -12.83 -5.94
C ALA A 52 -13.98 -12.57 -5.29
N LEU A 53 -14.13 -11.52 -4.47
CA LEU A 53 -15.38 -11.24 -3.78
C LEU A 53 -16.41 -10.55 -4.69
N PRO A 54 -17.71 -10.75 -4.43
CA PRO A 54 -18.78 -10.08 -5.17
C PRO A 54 -18.76 -8.54 -5.02
N PRO A 55 -19.24 -7.76 -6.02
CA PRO A 55 -19.23 -6.28 -6.02
C PRO A 55 -20.03 -5.55 -4.92
N PHE A 56 -20.76 -6.29 -4.09
CA PHE A 56 -21.56 -5.78 -2.96
C PHE A 56 -21.23 -6.47 -1.64
N ASP A 57 -20.15 -7.26 -1.61
CA ASP A 57 -19.67 -7.81 -0.37
C ASP A 57 -19.16 -6.69 0.52
N ARG A 58 -19.81 -6.50 1.67
CA ARG A 58 -19.51 -5.41 2.60
C ARG A 58 -18.21 -5.63 3.39
N THR A 59 -17.60 -6.81 3.26
CA THR A 59 -16.30 -7.13 3.85
C THR A 59 -15.15 -6.85 2.90
N ALA A 60 -15.43 -6.68 1.60
CA ALA A 60 -14.41 -6.37 0.61
C ALA A 60 -13.83 -4.97 0.85
N TRP A 61 -12.52 -4.86 0.68
CA TRP A 61 -11.83 -3.59 0.67
C TRP A 61 -12.26 -2.72 -0.51
N ASN A 62 -12.34 -1.42 -0.28
CA ASN A 62 -12.72 -0.41 -1.25
C ASN A 62 -11.52 0.49 -1.64
N ALA A 63 -11.77 1.55 -2.41
CA ALA A 63 -10.69 2.41 -2.87
C ALA A 63 -9.99 3.21 -1.73
N TYR A 64 -10.68 3.50 -0.64
CA TYR A 64 -10.09 4.13 0.55
C TYR A 64 -9.17 3.16 1.31
N ASP A 65 -9.54 1.88 1.38
CA ASP A 65 -8.68 0.84 1.96
C ASP A 65 -7.40 0.69 1.13
N LEU A 66 -7.51 0.75 -0.20
CA LEU A 66 -6.33 0.82 -1.09
C LEU A 66 -5.47 2.03 -0.75
N ALA A 67 -6.04 3.24 -0.64
CA ALA A 67 -5.28 4.44 -0.27
C ALA A 67 -4.53 4.26 1.06
N GLY A 68 -5.20 3.71 2.08
CA GLY A 68 -4.57 3.37 3.37
C GLY A 68 -3.40 2.40 3.21
N ALA A 69 -3.49 1.45 2.28
CA ALA A 69 -2.42 0.52 1.99
C ALA A 69 -1.21 1.16 1.28
N LEU A 70 -1.45 2.10 0.39
CA LEU A 70 -0.39 2.84 -0.31
C LEU A 70 0.35 3.80 0.65
N PHE A 71 -0.36 4.40 1.61
CA PHE A 71 0.28 5.15 2.69
C PHE A 71 1.18 4.27 3.55
N LEU A 72 0.75 3.06 3.89
CA LEU A 72 1.60 2.10 4.61
C LEU A 72 2.90 1.84 3.82
N ARG A 73 2.81 1.69 2.49
CA ARG A 73 3.98 1.49 1.63
C ARG A 73 4.92 2.71 1.60
N ASP A 74 4.39 3.93 1.70
CA ASP A 74 5.18 5.15 1.88
C ASP A 74 5.92 5.17 3.23
N HIS A 75 5.27 4.76 4.31
CA HIS A 75 5.92 4.61 5.62
C HIS A 75 7.03 3.57 5.57
N LEU A 76 6.80 2.42 4.91
CA LEU A 76 7.83 1.40 4.70
C LEU A 76 9.02 1.96 3.91
N ALA A 77 8.78 2.70 2.82
CA ALA A 77 9.84 3.33 2.05
C ALA A 77 10.67 4.32 2.90
N THR A 78 9.99 5.10 3.75
CA THR A 78 10.62 6.03 4.68
C THR A 78 11.48 5.30 5.72
N ALA A 79 11.00 4.17 6.25
CA ALA A 79 11.74 3.35 7.20
C ALA A 79 12.98 2.72 6.54
N LEU A 80 12.84 2.14 5.35
CA LEU A 80 13.94 1.57 4.58
C LEU A 80 15.03 2.60 4.28
N ALA A 81 14.65 3.84 3.92
CA ALA A 81 15.60 4.90 3.63
C ALA A 81 16.47 5.31 4.82
N LYS A 82 16.04 5.02 6.06
CA LYS A 82 16.80 5.33 7.29
C LYS A 82 17.72 4.20 7.72
N LEU A 83 17.57 2.99 7.17
CA LEU A 83 18.38 1.84 7.57
C LEU A 83 19.80 1.91 6.98
N PRO A 84 20.78 1.30 7.68
CA PRO A 84 22.05 0.93 7.08
C PRO A 84 21.84 0.14 5.77
N SER A 85 22.71 0.37 4.78
CA SER A 85 22.50 -0.17 3.42
C SER A 85 22.45 -1.69 3.39
N ASP A 86 23.30 -2.37 4.16
CA ASP A 86 23.33 -3.83 4.32
C ASP A 86 22.03 -4.37 4.89
N LEU A 87 21.51 -3.75 5.95
CA LEU A 87 20.26 -4.16 6.58
C LEU A 87 19.04 -3.85 5.71
N ARG A 88 19.07 -2.71 5.00
CA ARG A 88 18.05 -2.34 4.00
C ARG A 88 17.99 -3.38 2.89
N GLU A 89 19.13 -3.67 2.26
CA GLU A 89 19.22 -4.64 1.15
C GLU A 89 18.75 -6.04 1.60
N ARG A 90 19.12 -6.45 2.81
CA ARG A 90 18.67 -7.71 3.38
C ARG A 90 17.15 -7.76 3.55
N LEU A 91 16.54 -6.71 4.10
CA LEU A 91 15.08 -6.65 4.27
C LEU A 91 14.36 -6.58 2.92
N GLU A 92 14.93 -5.86 1.95
CA GLU A 92 14.39 -5.77 0.60
C GLU A 92 14.34 -7.14 -0.07
N GLN A 93 15.44 -7.90 -0.01
CA GLN A 93 15.55 -9.25 -0.56
C GLN A 93 14.71 -10.28 0.19
N ALA A 94 14.57 -10.13 1.52
CA ALA A 94 13.87 -11.10 2.35
C ALA A 94 12.35 -11.08 2.17
N ILE A 95 11.75 -9.93 1.84
CA ILE A 95 10.29 -9.82 1.75
C ILE A 95 9.78 -8.71 0.84
N VAL A 96 10.42 -7.52 0.82
CA VAL A 96 9.81 -6.35 0.16
C VAL A 96 9.69 -6.56 -1.34
N GLN A 97 10.73 -7.11 -1.98
CA GLN A 97 10.72 -7.36 -3.42
C GLN A 97 9.65 -8.37 -3.82
N GLU A 98 9.52 -9.48 -3.09
CA GLU A 98 8.50 -10.50 -3.34
C GLU A 98 7.08 -9.92 -3.23
N VAL A 99 6.82 -9.13 -2.19
CA VAL A 99 5.50 -8.52 -1.97
C VAL A 99 5.20 -7.45 -3.02
N ASP A 100 6.19 -6.63 -3.38
CA ASP A 100 6.04 -5.62 -4.44
C ASP A 100 5.78 -6.29 -5.81
N ASP A 101 6.41 -7.42 -6.09
CA ASP A 101 6.18 -8.20 -7.31
C ASP A 101 4.81 -8.90 -7.29
N HIS A 102 4.38 -9.41 -6.14
CA HIS A 102 3.01 -9.93 -5.97
C HIS A 102 1.99 -8.81 -6.24
N TYR A 103 2.17 -7.62 -5.66
CA TYR A 103 1.30 -6.48 -5.92
C TYR A 103 1.25 -6.11 -7.42
N ARG A 104 2.41 -6.10 -8.11
CA ARG A 104 2.47 -5.82 -9.55
C ARG A 104 1.76 -6.88 -10.39
N SER A 105 1.76 -8.14 -9.96
CA SER A 105 1.23 -9.27 -10.73
C SER A 105 -0.29 -9.17 -10.99
N PHE A 106 -1.04 -8.49 -10.11
CA PHE A 106 -2.49 -8.37 -10.23
C PHE A 106 -3.01 -6.94 -10.41
N THR A 107 -2.13 -5.95 -10.36
CA THR A 107 -2.49 -4.56 -10.61
C THR A 107 -2.18 -4.18 -12.06
N VAL A 108 -2.77 -3.10 -12.56
CA VAL A 108 -2.40 -2.44 -13.83
C VAL A 108 -1.87 -1.03 -13.58
N VAL A 109 -1.14 -0.48 -14.56
CA VAL A 109 -0.70 0.92 -14.53
C VAL A 109 -1.91 1.84 -14.63
N ASP A 110 -1.95 2.87 -13.78
CA ASP A 110 -2.96 3.91 -13.71
C ASP A 110 -2.28 5.29 -13.81
N ASP A 111 -3.00 6.29 -14.28
CA ASP A 111 -2.45 7.66 -14.36
C ASP A 111 -2.35 8.35 -12.98
N GLY A 112 -2.91 7.73 -11.94
CA GLY A 112 -2.87 8.17 -10.56
C GLY A 112 -4.01 9.12 -10.20
N ARG A 113 -4.78 9.65 -11.16
CA ARG A 113 -5.82 10.67 -10.90
C ARG A 113 -6.92 10.17 -9.98
N ARG A 114 -7.29 8.90 -10.10
CA ARG A 114 -8.31 8.29 -9.22
C ARG A 114 -7.82 8.27 -7.78
N MET A 115 -6.56 7.88 -7.58
CA MET A 115 -5.96 7.83 -6.26
C MET A 115 -5.68 9.22 -5.68
N GLU A 116 -5.32 10.22 -6.49
CA GLU A 116 -5.24 11.62 -6.06
C GLU A 116 -6.56 12.11 -5.47
N GLN A 117 -7.67 11.83 -6.16
CA GLN A 117 -8.99 12.25 -5.71
C GLN A 117 -9.43 11.53 -4.44
N ILE A 118 -9.23 10.21 -4.37
CA ILE A 118 -9.64 9.40 -3.22
C ILE A 118 -8.81 9.71 -1.99
N ALA A 119 -7.49 9.79 -2.15
CA ALA A 119 -6.56 10.07 -1.04
C ALA A 119 -6.46 11.57 -0.73
N GLN A 120 -7.07 12.45 -1.55
CA GLN A 120 -7.06 13.90 -1.41
C GLN A 120 -5.64 14.48 -1.27
N LEU A 121 -4.73 14.05 -2.14
CA LEU A 121 -3.33 14.47 -2.14
C LEU A 121 -2.72 14.49 -3.54
N GLU A 122 -1.63 15.22 -3.72
CA GLU A 122 -0.85 15.22 -4.97
C GLU A 122 0.13 14.05 -5.03
N LEU A 123 0.20 13.38 -6.18
CA LEU A 123 1.10 12.23 -6.36
C LEU A 123 2.50 12.58 -6.87
N VAL A 124 2.80 13.86 -7.09
CA VAL A 124 4.11 14.31 -7.54
C VAL A 124 5.19 13.86 -6.56
N GLY A 125 6.14 13.05 -7.04
CA GLY A 125 7.24 12.51 -6.23
C GLY A 125 6.90 11.31 -5.35
N ARG A 126 5.68 10.76 -5.44
CA ARG A 126 5.30 9.52 -4.73
C ARG A 126 5.87 8.27 -5.40
N GLY A 127 5.90 7.17 -4.65
CA GLY A 127 6.38 5.89 -5.13
C GLY A 127 5.51 5.31 -6.26
N TRP A 128 6.11 4.45 -7.08
CA TRP A 128 5.47 3.82 -8.25
C TRP A 128 4.16 3.07 -7.90
N TRP A 129 4.00 2.61 -6.65
CA TRP A 129 2.82 1.89 -6.19
C TRP A 129 1.54 2.73 -6.24
N TRP A 130 1.64 4.06 -6.18
CA TRP A 130 0.50 4.98 -6.33
C TRP A 130 -0.06 5.06 -7.74
N PHE A 131 0.71 4.66 -8.74
CA PHE A 131 0.32 4.66 -10.15
C PHE A 131 -0.15 3.27 -10.59
N ARG A 132 -0.71 2.50 -9.65
CA ARG A 132 -1.20 1.15 -9.89
C ARG A 132 -2.46 0.87 -9.11
N VAL A 133 -3.42 0.21 -9.77
CA VAL A 133 -4.70 -0.19 -9.17
C VAL A 133 -5.01 -1.65 -9.53
N PRO A 134 -5.79 -2.39 -8.71
CA PRO A 134 -6.21 -3.75 -9.05
C PRO A 134 -6.89 -3.80 -10.42
N ALA A 135 -6.56 -4.82 -11.21
CA ALA A 135 -7.12 -4.98 -12.56
C ALA A 135 -8.63 -5.31 -12.55
N ASN A 136 -9.14 -5.86 -11.46
CA ASN A 136 -10.51 -6.29 -11.26
C ASN A 136 -10.86 -6.37 -9.77
N GLY A 137 -12.12 -6.70 -9.50
CA GLY A 137 -12.64 -6.89 -8.14
C GLY A 137 -13.22 -5.63 -7.52
N PRO A 138 -13.65 -5.70 -6.25
CA PRO A 138 -14.42 -4.65 -5.58
C PRO A 138 -13.74 -3.28 -5.59
N ILE A 139 -12.41 -3.22 -5.40
CA ILE A 139 -11.66 -1.96 -5.48
C ILE A 139 -11.70 -1.35 -6.88
N ALA A 140 -11.51 -2.17 -7.93
CA ALA A 140 -11.57 -1.71 -9.31
C ALA A 140 -12.97 -1.19 -9.67
N ASP A 141 -14.01 -1.88 -9.22
CA ASP A 141 -15.41 -1.46 -9.41
C ASP A 141 -15.71 -0.15 -8.67
N ASP A 142 -15.20 0.00 -7.45
CA ASP A 142 -15.38 1.20 -6.64
C ASP A 142 -14.69 2.42 -7.25
N LEU A 143 -13.45 2.25 -7.73
CA LEU A 143 -12.71 3.27 -8.48
C LEU A 143 -13.49 3.77 -9.71
N LEU A 144 -14.11 2.86 -10.48
CA LEU A 144 -14.94 3.21 -11.62
C LEU A 144 -16.20 3.99 -11.22
N ARG A 145 -16.84 3.64 -10.09
CA ARG A 145 -18.00 4.38 -9.57
C ARG A 145 -17.62 5.83 -9.21
N HIS A 146 -16.46 6.02 -8.60
CA HIS A 146 -15.95 7.35 -8.27
C HIS A 146 -15.72 8.22 -9.51
N GLU A 147 -15.15 7.67 -10.58
CA GLU A 147 -14.97 8.40 -11.84
C GLU A 147 -16.31 8.84 -12.47
N ILE A 148 -17.27 7.92 -12.53
CA ILE A 148 -18.59 8.20 -13.09
C ILE A 148 -19.25 9.33 -12.29
N CYS A 149 -19.31 9.21 -10.97
CA CYS A 149 -19.88 10.25 -10.11
C CYS A 149 -19.20 11.61 -10.27
N ALA A 150 -17.86 11.65 -10.41
CA ALA A 150 -17.13 12.89 -10.65
C ALA A 150 -17.51 13.53 -11.99
N PHE A 151 -17.61 12.74 -13.05
CA PHE A 151 -18.01 13.20 -14.38
C PHE A 151 -19.43 13.79 -14.41
N TRP A 152 -20.40 13.15 -13.74
CA TRP A 152 -21.77 13.65 -13.65
C TRP A 152 -21.85 15.00 -12.91
N HIS A 153 -21.10 15.18 -11.81
CA HIS A 153 -21.07 16.44 -11.07
C HIS A 153 -20.46 17.60 -11.87
N LEU A 154 -19.42 17.33 -12.67
CA LEU A 154 -18.82 18.33 -13.57
C LEU A 154 -19.78 18.73 -14.70
N SER A 155 -20.46 17.75 -15.31
CA SER A 155 -21.39 17.98 -16.41
C SER A 155 -22.61 18.82 -16.00
N ILE A 156 -23.15 18.61 -14.80
CA ILE A 156 -24.27 19.40 -14.27
C ILE A 156 -23.86 20.86 -13.97
N ARG A 157 -22.61 21.09 -13.54
CA ARG A 157 -22.11 22.44 -13.26
C ARG A 157 -21.81 23.25 -14.52
N GLN A 158 -21.45 22.62 -15.63
CA GLN A 158 -21.19 23.30 -16.92
C GLN A 158 -22.46 23.57 -17.74
N ALA A 159 -23.57 22.89 -17.41
CA ALA A 159 -24.87 23.07 -18.04
C ALA A 159 -25.76 24.14 -17.35
N ARG A 160 -25.21 24.91 -16.40
CA ARG A 160 -25.85 26.04 -15.71
C ARG A 160 -25.05 27.31 -15.96
#